data_AF-A0A369XXT1-F1
#
_entry.id   AF-A0A369XXT1-F1
#
_cell.length_a   1.000
_cell.length_b   1.000
_cell.length_c   1.000
_cell.angle_alpha   90.00
_cell.angle_beta   90.00
_cell.angle_gamma   90.00
#
_symmetry.space_group_name_H-M   'P 1'
#
loop_
_entity.id
_entity.type
_entity.pdbx_description
1 polymer ?
#
loop_
_entity_poly.entity_id
_entity_poly.type
_entity_poly.pdbx_seq_one_letter_code
_entity_poly.pdbx_strand_id
1 'polypeptide(L)'
;MSDLNPSPATGTATAEAANPFTAIARLLRLVRESLEGIKRQGQAPRWVRIARIRAYQKDGDHISRAVIPAVDQGLIYAVLYLAGLTLKARDLLTTADAATAAVEVGGEMLRTITTDDFNRSLSKVIGDDGAVNPLRAAGAVIEGVMDLADKVPEPEDLDQIDEELYALLCLKQLPLDEKGLGATTETHVDLATSGKLRLLAMALARPIAIRSLGKDKSGEQEVTFLGGRRLWPVAEAALPNRAEGRWGAGEDSETIYEFAFSGADSAAGLDIAEANGLLEKMGYVEPAVTDATVFDALLQRRLRRFQKVNGLTVNGQLDNPTLNRLMHLNVATTSLKWAKPFDAGALPEGFDDTRNDAG
;
A
#
# COMPACT_ATOMS: atom_id res chain seq x y z
N MET A 1 32.83 6.80 -55.80
CA MET A 1 33.39 6.07 -54.64
C MET A 1 32.60 6.50 -53.43
N SER A 2 31.86 5.55 -52.91
CA SER A 2 30.82 5.67 -51.90
C SER A 2 31.40 5.87 -50.50
N ASP A 3 30.64 6.61 -49.69
CA ASP A 3 30.41 6.53 -48.23
C ASP A 3 31.56 6.23 -47.27
N LEU A 4 31.63 7.02 -46.20
CA LEU A 4 31.74 6.54 -44.81
C LEU A 4 31.46 7.71 -43.86
N ASN A 5 30.18 7.90 -43.54
CA ASN A 5 29.75 8.64 -42.36
C ASN A 5 29.50 7.59 -41.26
N PRO A 6 30.05 7.70 -40.04
CA PRO A 6 29.84 6.69 -39.01
C PRO A 6 28.40 6.76 -38.48
N SER A 7 27.72 5.62 -38.56
CA SER A 7 26.39 5.41 -37.98
C SER A 7 26.46 5.51 -36.44
N PRO A 8 25.53 6.22 -35.76
CA PRO A 8 25.46 6.19 -34.31
C PRO A 8 24.94 4.81 -33.86
N ALA A 9 25.60 4.26 -32.84
CA ALA A 9 25.27 2.98 -32.23
C ALA A 9 23.83 2.93 -31.69
N THR A 10 22.89 2.44 -32.50
CA THR A 10 21.60 1.93 -32.07
C THR A 10 21.79 0.49 -31.58
N GLY A 11 22.07 0.30 -30.28
CA GLY A 11 22.44 -1.03 -29.79
C GLY A 11 22.06 -1.41 -28.37
N THR A 12 21.35 -0.57 -27.60
CA THR A 12 20.99 -0.90 -26.20
C THR A 12 19.56 -0.54 -25.79
N ALA A 13 18.77 0.11 -26.65
CA ALA A 13 17.43 0.61 -26.29
C ALA A 13 16.25 -0.30 -26.67
N THR A 14 16.49 -1.51 -27.20
CA THR A 14 15.43 -2.29 -27.89
C THR A 14 14.99 -3.58 -27.19
N ALA A 15 15.74 -4.12 -26.22
CA ALA A 15 15.36 -5.36 -25.52
C ALA A 15 14.57 -5.10 -24.22
N GLU A 16 14.96 -4.08 -23.46
CA GLU A 16 14.30 -3.67 -22.20
C GLU A 16 12.91 -3.05 -22.43
N ALA A 17 12.66 -2.52 -23.63
CA ALA A 17 11.34 -2.07 -24.07
C ALA A 17 10.38 -3.22 -24.46
N ALA A 18 10.86 -4.48 -24.48
CA ALA A 18 10.08 -5.64 -24.90
C ALA A 18 9.51 -6.49 -23.75
N ASN A 19 9.90 -6.20 -22.50
CA ASN A 19 9.36 -6.87 -21.31
C ASN A 19 8.19 -6.06 -20.72
N PRO A 20 6.95 -6.59 -20.74
CA PRO A 20 5.77 -5.90 -20.21
C PRO A 20 5.87 -5.64 -18.70
N PHE A 21 6.50 -6.53 -17.93
CA PHE A 21 6.55 -6.43 -16.48
C PHE A 21 7.55 -5.37 -16.01
N THR A 22 8.69 -5.25 -16.70
CA THR A 22 9.60 -4.10 -16.52
C THR A 22 8.90 -2.77 -16.81
N ALA A 23 8.03 -2.73 -17.82
CA ALA A 23 7.25 -1.54 -18.14
C ALA A 23 6.20 -1.21 -17.06
N ILE A 24 5.60 -2.21 -16.40
CA ILE A 24 4.74 -2.02 -15.22
C ILE A 24 5.54 -1.36 -14.08
N ALA A 25 6.71 -1.91 -13.73
CA ALA A 25 7.56 -1.33 -12.68
C ALA A 25 7.92 0.13 -13.00
N ARG A 26 8.32 0.42 -14.24
CA ARG A 26 8.61 1.78 -14.69
C ARG A 26 7.41 2.72 -14.56
N LEU A 27 6.21 2.25 -14.92
CA LEU A 27 4.99 3.03 -14.79
C LEU A 27 4.69 3.36 -13.32
N LEU A 28 4.83 2.40 -12.41
CA LEU A 28 4.66 2.62 -10.96
C LEU A 28 5.69 3.62 -10.41
N ARG A 29 6.95 3.52 -10.86
CA ARG A 29 7.99 4.50 -10.53
C ARG A 29 7.62 5.92 -11.00
N LEU A 30 7.12 6.06 -12.23
CA LEU A 30 6.68 7.35 -12.76
C LEU A 30 5.50 7.93 -11.95
N VAL A 31 4.58 7.09 -11.49
CA VAL A 31 3.51 7.52 -10.57
C VAL A 31 4.11 8.07 -9.28
N ARG A 32 5.04 7.34 -8.67
CA ARG A 32 5.72 7.74 -7.42
C ARG A 32 6.45 9.08 -7.58
N GLU A 33 7.28 9.20 -8.61
CA GLU A 33 8.04 10.43 -8.91
C GLU A 33 7.10 11.61 -9.21
N SER A 34 6.05 11.38 -9.98
CA SER A 34 5.08 12.43 -10.34
C SER A 34 4.33 12.97 -9.12
N LEU A 35 3.97 12.10 -8.17
CA LEU A 35 3.33 12.49 -6.91
C LEU A 35 4.22 13.40 -6.05
N GLU A 36 5.53 13.21 -6.11
CA GLU A 36 6.51 14.08 -5.43
C GLU A 36 6.87 15.34 -6.25
N GLY A 37 6.46 15.39 -7.52
CA GLY A 37 6.79 16.48 -8.43
C GLY A 37 6.27 17.86 -7.99
N ILE A 38 7.15 18.85 -8.09
CA ILE A 38 6.89 20.27 -7.82
C ILE A 38 6.84 21.02 -9.16
N LYS A 39 5.72 21.70 -9.48
CA LYS A 39 5.58 22.43 -10.76
C LYS A 39 6.19 23.83 -10.73
N ARG A 40 6.23 24.48 -9.57
CA ARG A 40 6.76 25.86 -9.37
C ARG A 40 7.53 25.93 -8.06
N GLN A 41 8.61 26.70 -8.02
CA GLN A 41 9.38 26.93 -6.79
C GLN A 41 8.47 27.47 -5.69
N GLY A 42 8.54 26.90 -4.48
CA GLY A 42 7.67 27.24 -3.35
C GLY A 42 6.29 26.56 -3.36
N GLN A 43 5.95 25.77 -4.38
CA GLN A 43 4.70 25.01 -4.38
C GLN A 43 4.84 23.68 -3.63
N ALA A 44 3.80 23.28 -2.90
CA ALA A 44 3.72 21.95 -2.32
C ALA A 44 3.77 20.83 -3.40
N PRO A 45 4.35 19.65 -3.06
CA PRO A 45 4.33 18.47 -3.90
C PRO A 45 2.91 18.12 -4.35
N ARG A 46 2.82 17.42 -5.48
CA ARG A 46 1.55 17.09 -6.09
C ARG A 46 0.61 16.30 -5.18
N TRP A 47 1.11 15.31 -4.46
CA TRP A 47 0.28 14.52 -3.55
C TRP A 47 -0.34 15.39 -2.44
N VAL A 48 0.40 16.37 -1.91
CA VAL A 48 -0.12 17.33 -0.92
C VAL A 48 -1.25 18.16 -1.54
N ARG A 49 -1.06 18.65 -2.77
CA ARG A 49 -2.09 19.41 -3.49
C ARG A 49 -3.36 18.60 -3.75
N ILE A 50 -3.21 17.30 -4.06
CA ILE A 50 -4.35 16.39 -4.19
C ILE A 50 -5.05 16.19 -2.83
N ALA A 51 -4.28 16.00 -1.75
CA ALA A 51 -4.83 15.83 -0.40
C ALA A 51 -5.68 17.02 0.07
N ARG A 52 -5.33 18.25 -0.34
CA ARG A 52 -6.12 19.47 -0.05
C ARG A 52 -7.55 19.41 -0.58
N ILE A 53 -7.82 18.59 -1.60
CA ILE A 53 -9.16 18.45 -2.19
C ILE A 53 -10.17 17.92 -1.16
N ARG A 54 -9.70 17.26 -0.08
CA ARG A 54 -10.58 16.79 1.00
C ARG A 54 -11.44 17.90 1.60
N ALA A 55 -10.94 19.14 1.67
CA ALA A 55 -11.68 20.27 2.21
C ALA A 55 -12.96 20.57 1.42
N TYR A 56 -12.99 20.21 0.13
CA TYR A 56 -14.11 20.44 -0.79
C TYR A 56 -15.02 19.21 -0.98
N GLN A 57 -14.87 18.18 -0.15
CA GLN A 57 -15.70 16.97 -0.23
C GLN A 57 -17.18 17.24 0.07
N LYS A 58 -17.45 18.10 1.07
CA LYS A 58 -18.82 18.43 1.50
C LYS A 58 -19.52 19.41 0.56
N ASP A 59 -18.75 20.25 -0.13
CA ASP A 59 -19.27 21.32 -0.99
C ASP A 59 -19.58 20.84 -2.42
N GLY A 60 -19.26 19.58 -2.75
CA GLY A 60 -19.63 18.97 -4.03
C GLY A 60 -19.02 19.63 -5.27
N ASP A 61 -17.88 20.31 -5.12
CA ASP A 61 -17.18 20.99 -6.20
C ASP A 61 -16.84 20.04 -7.36
N HIS A 62 -16.86 20.57 -8.59
CA HIS A 62 -16.56 19.82 -9.81
C HIS A 62 -15.19 19.15 -9.77
N ILE A 63 -14.20 19.80 -9.15
CA ILE A 63 -12.84 19.28 -8.99
C ILE A 63 -12.85 18.07 -8.05
N SER A 64 -13.52 18.14 -6.90
CA SER A 64 -13.55 17.02 -5.94
C SER A 64 -14.31 15.82 -6.51
N ARG A 65 -15.42 16.04 -7.23
CA ARG A 65 -16.16 14.97 -7.94
C ARG A 65 -15.34 14.29 -9.04
N ALA A 66 -14.40 15.01 -9.67
CA ALA A 66 -13.59 14.46 -10.74
C ALA A 66 -12.30 13.78 -10.26
N VAL A 67 -11.65 14.34 -9.23
CA VAL A 67 -10.33 13.89 -8.76
C VAL A 67 -10.43 12.78 -7.73
N ILE A 68 -11.40 12.83 -6.80
CA ILE A 68 -11.49 11.82 -5.74
C ILE A 68 -11.72 10.41 -6.31
N PRO A 69 -12.70 10.16 -7.21
CA PRO A 69 -12.86 8.83 -7.79
C PRO A 69 -11.67 8.39 -8.63
N ALA A 70 -10.98 9.32 -9.29
CA ALA A 70 -9.77 9.01 -10.06
C ALA A 70 -8.62 8.53 -9.17
N VAL A 71 -8.44 9.15 -8.00
CA VAL A 71 -7.43 8.72 -7.03
C VAL A 71 -7.83 7.40 -6.38
N ASP A 72 -9.06 7.33 -5.86
CA ASP A 72 -9.57 6.23 -5.06
C ASP A 72 -9.88 4.97 -5.88
N GLN A 73 -10.93 5.04 -6.70
CA GLN A 73 -11.44 3.92 -7.50
C GLN A 73 -10.58 3.61 -8.72
N GLY A 74 -9.81 4.60 -9.18
CA GLY A 74 -8.91 4.46 -10.30
C GLY A 74 -7.53 3.97 -9.88
N LEU A 75 -6.73 4.87 -9.32
CA LEU A 75 -5.30 4.62 -9.10
C LEU A 75 -5.04 3.72 -7.88
N ILE A 76 -5.59 4.04 -6.71
CA ILE A 76 -5.35 3.29 -5.46
C ILE A 76 -5.89 1.87 -5.59
N TYR A 77 -7.13 1.73 -6.07
CA TYR A 77 -7.73 0.41 -6.33
C TYR A 77 -6.86 -0.45 -7.27
N ALA A 78 -6.46 0.08 -8.43
CA ALA A 78 -5.65 -0.66 -9.40
C ALA A 78 -4.28 -1.05 -8.85
N VAL A 79 -3.62 -0.17 -8.09
CA VAL A 79 -2.32 -0.45 -7.47
C VAL A 79 -2.43 -1.54 -6.40
N LEU A 80 -3.47 -1.51 -5.57
CA LEU A 80 -3.72 -2.58 -4.58
C LEU A 80 -4.09 -3.91 -5.25
N TYR A 81 -4.86 -3.86 -6.32
CA TYR A 81 -5.18 -5.05 -7.10
C TYR A 81 -3.92 -5.66 -7.72
N LEU A 82 -3.08 -4.82 -8.32
CA LEU A 82 -1.78 -5.22 -8.88
C LEU A 82 -0.86 -5.82 -7.82
N ALA A 83 -0.86 -5.31 -6.59
CA ALA A 83 -0.11 -5.92 -5.47
C ALA A 83 -0.58 -7.35 -5.16
N GLY A 84 -1.89 -7.59 -5.15
CA GLY A 84 -2.44 -8.94 -5.00
C GLY A 84 -2.03 -9.87 -6.14
N LEU A 85 -2.08 -9.40 -7.39
CA LEU A 85 -1.67 -10.18 -8.56
C LEU A 85 -0.17 -10.49 -8.56
N THR A 86 0.67 -9.52 -8.20
CA THR A 86 2.13 -9.68 -8.14
C THR A 86 2.51 -10.78 -7.15
N LEU A 87 1.88 -10.77 -5.97
CA LEU A 87 2.07 -11.81 -4.97
C LEU A 87 1.56 -13.19 -5.41
N LYS A 88 0.44 -13.26 -6.15
CA LYS A 88 -0.06 -14.51 -6.75
C LYS A 88 0.89 -15.04 -7.81
N ALA A 89 1.38 -14.17 -8.71
CA ALA A 89 2.35 -14.55 -9.73
C ALA A 89 3.60 -15.15 -9.09
N ARG A 90 4.11 -14.53 -8.02
CA ARG A 90 5.28 -15.03 -7.28
C ARG A 90 5.07 -16.43 -6.71
N ASP A 91 3.91 -16.70 -6.09
CA ASP A 91 3.59 -18.05 -5.58
C ASP A 91 3.58 -19.08 -6.73
N LEU A 92 2.99 -18.72 -7.88
CA LEU A 92 2.88 -19.60 -9.04
C LEU A 92 4.25 -19.91 -9.67
N LEU A 93 5.16 -18.93 -9.76
CA LEU A 93 6.51 -19.16 -10.27
C LEU A 93 7.32 -20.18 -9.45
N THR A 94 7.00 -20.32 -8.16
CA THR A 94 7.64 -21.31 -7.30
C THR A 94 7.00 -22.70 -7.35
N THR A 95 5.89 -22.86 -8.07
CA THR A 95 5.13 -24.09 -8.18
C THR A 95 5.41 -24.78 -9.53
N ALA A 96 5.96 -26.00 -9.50
CA ALA A 96 6.51 -26.69 -10.68
C ALA A 96 5.52 -26.87 -11.85
N ASP A 97 4.21 -26.95 -11.58
CA ASP A 97 3.16 -27.20 -12.58
C ASP A 97 2.23 -26.00 -12.82
N ALA A 98 2.66 -24.78 -12.47
CA ALA A 98 1.79 -23.59 -12.46
C ALA A 98 2.06 -22.58 -13.60
N ALA A 99 2.83 -22.94 -14.63
CA ALA A 99 3.22 -22.03 -15.71
C ALA A 99 2.02 -21.36 -16.41
N THR A 100 0.97 -22.12 -16.74
CA THR A 100 -0.26 -21.57 -17.35
C THR A 100 -0.96 -20.57 -16.44
N ALA A 101 -1.05 -20.88 -15.13
CA ALA A 101 -1.65 -19.96 -14.17
C ALA A 101 -0.80 -18.69 -14.00
N ALA A 102 0.54 -18.79 -14.06
CA ALA A 102 1.42 -17.62 -14.02
C ALA A 102 1.23 -16.71 -15.25
N VAL A 103 1.05 -17.31 -16.44
CA VAL A 103 0.65 -16.60 -17.66
C VAL A 103 -0.68 -15.87 -17.48
N GLU A 104 -1.70 -16.54 -16.95
CA GLU A 104 -3.03 -15.94 -16.74
C GLU A 104 -2.96 -14.74 -15.78
N VAL A 105 -2.24 -14.88 -14.66
CA VAL A 105 -2.03 -13.79 -13.70
C VAL A 105 -1.23 -12.66 -14.32
N GLY A 106 -0.18 -12.96 -15.09
CA GLY A 106 0.60 -11.95 -15.83
C GLY A 106 -0.25 -11.16 -16.83
N GLY A 107 -1.12 -11.85 -17.58
CA GLY A 107 -2.10 -11.23 -18.47
C GLY A 107 -3.09 -10.34 -17.71
N GLU A 108 -3.51 -10.74 -16.51
CA GLU A 108 -4.38 -9.93 -15.66
C GLU A 108 -3.70 -8.66 -15.11
N MET A 109 -2.41 -8.75 -14.75
CA MET A 109 -1.60 -7.58 -14.37
C MET A 109 -1.58 -6.56 -15.49
N LEU A 110 -1.36 -7.02 -16.74
CA LEU A 110 -1.36 -6.16 -17.92
C LEU A 110 -2.72 -5.51 -18.16
N ARG A 111 -3.81 -6.29 -18.11
CA ARG A 111 -5.17 -5.75 -18.28
C ARG A 111 -5.47 -4.66 -17.26
N THR A 112 -5.07 -4.85 -16.00
CA THR A 112 -5.32 -3.91 -14.90
C THR A 112 -4.78 -2.50 -15.23
N ILE A 113 -3.53 -2.44 -15.71
CA ILE A 113 -2.83 -1.18 -15.98
C ILE A 113 -3.10 -0.59 -17.38
N THR A 114 -3.77 -1.33 -18.27
CA THR A 114 -4.18 -0.83 -19.59
C THR A 114 -5.64 -0.38 -19.65
N THR A 115 -6.43 -0.54 -18.58
CA THR A 115 -7.84 -0.12 -18.57
C THR A 115 -8.00 1.39 -18.83
N ASP A 116 -9.12 1.78 -19.46
CA ASP A 116 -9.46 3.19 -19.67
C ASP A 116 -9.60 3.93 -18.34
N ASP A 117 -10.15 3.29 -17.31
CA ASP A 117 -10.29 3.86 -15.97
C ASP A 117 -8.93 4.15 -15.33
N PHE A 118 -8.00 3.20 -15.39
CA PHE A 118 -6.64 3.40 -14.92
C PHE A 118 -5.96 4.54 -15.69
N ASN A 119 -6.04 4.54 -17.02
CA ASN A 119 -5.41 5.56 -17.85
C ASN A 119 -5.98 6.98 -17.60
N ARG A 120 -7.32 7.11 -17.50
CA ARG A 120 -7.96 8.38 -17.14
C ARG A 120 -7.52 8.87 -15.77
N SER A 121 -7.40 7.94 -14.82
CA SER A 121 -6.96 8.23 -13.46
C SER A 121 -5.50 8.66 -13.40
N LEU A 122 -4.64 7.97 -14.16
CA LEU A 122 -3.24 8.31 -14.32
C LEU A 122 -3.07 9.72 -14.88
N SER A 123 -3.75 10.07 -15.97
CA SER A 123 -3.67 11.42 -16.55
C SER A 123 -4.13 12.50 -15.56
N LYS A 124 -5.21 12.24 -14.80
CA LYS A 124 -5.71 13.18 -13.78
C LYS A 124 -4.73 13.35 -12.62
N VAL A 125 -4.15 12.26 -12.13
CA VAL A 125 -3.20 12.31 -11.01
C VAL A 125 -1.88 12.92 -11.47
N ILE A 126 -1.30 12.45 -12.58
CA ILE A 126 -0.05 12.95 -13.16
C ILE A 126 -0.22 14.34 -13.80
N GLY A 127 -1.45 14.84 -13.96
CA GLY A 127 -1.78 16.24 -14.28
C GLY A 127 -1.01 16.80 -15.48
N ASP A 128 -0.87 15.93 -16.47
CA ASP A 128 -0.41 16.18 -17.82
C ASP A 128 -1.41 15.44 -18.72
N ASP A 129 -2.23 16.21 -19.45
CA ASP A 129 -3.22 15.66 -20.38
C ASP A 129 -2.54 14.91 -21.56
N GLY A 130 -1.21 15.08 -21.70
CA GLY A 130 -0.32 14.36 -22.59
C GLY A 130 0.58 13.34 -21.89
N ALA A 131 0.39 13.03 -20.59
CA ALA A 131 1.08 11.89 -19.94
C ALA A 131 0.56 10.60 -20.56
N VAL A 132 1.18 10.22 -21.65
CA VAL A 132 1.02 8.94 -22.29
C VAL A 132 1.57 7.93 -21.29
N ASN A 133 0.69 7.17 -20.63
CA ASN A 133 1.08 5.88 -20.11
C ASN A 133 1.89 5.22 -21.25
N PRO A 134 3.20 4.96 -21.11
CA PRO A 134 3.97 4.40 -22.21
C PRO A 134 3.35 3.08 -22.71
N LEU A 135 2.58 2.41 -21.84
CA LEU A 135 1.77 1.23 -22.15
C LEU A 135 0.43 1.52 -22.83
N ARG A 136 0.00 2.78 -22.97
CA ARG A 136 -1.17 3.22 -23.75
C ARG A 136 -0.83 3.47 -25.22
N ALA A 137 0.33 4.07 -25.51
CA ALA A 137 0.87 4.05 -26.87
C ALA A 137 1.31 2.63 -27.24
N ALA A 138 1.89 1.89 -26.28
CA ALA A 138 2.05 0.46 -26.46
C ALA A 138 0.67 -0.20 -26.60
N GLY A 139 -0.42 0.24 -25.98
CA GLY A 139 -1.77 -0.32 -26.20
C GLY A 139 -2.23 -0.37 -27.67
N ALA A 140 -1.72 0.51 -28.55
CA ALA A 140 -1.94 0.46 -29.99
C ALA A 140 -0.89 -0.37 -30.76
N VAL A 141 0.30 -0.60 -30.17
CA VAL A 141 1.33 -1.58 -30.60
C VAL A 141 1.03 -2.99 -30.03
N ILE A 142 0.21 -3.05 -28.99
CA ILE A 142 -0.24 -4.18 -28.21
C ILE A 142 -1.68 -4.48 -28.68
N GLU A 143 -1.86 -4.68 -29.99
CA GLU A 143 -2.88 -5.63 -30.45
C GLU A 143 -2.56 -7.05 -29.94
N GLY A 144 -1.33 -7.28 -29.49
CA GLY A 144 -0.87 -8.48 -28.80
C GLY A 144 -0.90 -8.39 -27.26
N VAL A 145 -1.93 -7.85 -26.59
CA VAL A 145 -2.06 -8.09 -25.11
C VAL A 145 -2.15 -9.61 -24.89
N MET A 146 -2.73 -10.30 -25.86
CA MET A 146 -2.79 -11.76 -25.96
C MET A 146 -1.43 -12.37 -26.33
N ASP A 147 -0.66 -11.79 -27.26
CA ASP A 147 0.69 -12.27 -27.62
C ASP A 147 1.73 -12.06 -26.50
N LEU A 148 1.51 -11.09 -25.61
CA LEU A 148 2.31 -10.86 -24.41
C LEU A 148 1.80 -11.62 -23.18
N ALA A 149 0.54 -12.05 -23.15
CA ALA A 149 0.03 -12.93 -22.10
C ALA A 149 0.81 -14.26 -22.08
N ASP A 150 1.29 -14.73 -23.24
CA ASP A 150 2.17 -15.90 -23.34
C ASP A 150 3.54 -15.71 -22.66
N LYS A 151 3.88 -14.51 -22.18
CA LYS A 151 5.10 -14.25 -21.41
C LYS A 151 4.83 -14.43 -19.91
N VAL A 152 5.46 -15.46 -19.35
CA VAL A 152 5.57 -15.65 -17.89
C VAL A 152 6.47 -14.56 -17.32
N PRO A 153 6.07 -13.84 -16.25
CA PRO A 153 6.97 -12.90 -15.57
C PRO A 153 8.16 -13.64 -14.96
N GLU A 154 9.37 -13.10 -15.09
CA GLU A 154 10.53 -13.65 -14.39
C GLU A 154 10.55 -13.17 -12.93
N PRO A 155 11.22 -13.88 -12.00
CA PRO A 155 11.31 -13.45 -10.60
C PRO A 155 11.86 -12.03 -10.43
N GLU A 156 12.85 -11.65 -11.25
CA GLU A 156 13.47 -10.33 -11.25
C GLU A 156 12.52 -9.22 -11.71
N ASP A 157 11.55 -9.54 -12.59
CA ASP A 157 10.50 -8.61 -12.97
C ASP A 157 9.57 -8.31 -11.80
N LEU A 158 9.18 -9.35 -11.07
CA LEU A 158 8.32 -9.21 -9.90
C LEU A 158 9.03 -8.47 -8.76
N ASP A 159 10.34 -8.63 -8.61
CA ASP A 159 11.14 -7.88 -7.62
C ASP A 159 11.09 -6.36 -7.88
N GLN A 160 11.18 -5.94 -9.14
CA GLN A 160 11.07 -4.52 -9.51
C GLN A 160 9.67 -3.97 -9.27
N ILE A 161 8.63 -4.75 -9.58
CA ILE A 161 7.25 -4.37 -9.32
C ILE A 161 7.00 -4.28 -7.80
N ASP A 162 7.50 -5.24 -7.03
CA ASP A 162 7.34 -5.29 -5.58
C ASP A 162 7.91 -4.05 -4.88
N GLU A 163 9.10 -3.60 -5.29
CA GLU A 163 9.75 -2.42 -4.71
C GLU A 163 8.89 -1.16 -4.91
N GLU A 164 8.38 -0.95 -6.13
CA GLU A 164 7.58 0.24 -6.44
C GLU A 164 6.20 0.18 -5.78
N LEU A 165 5.57 -1.00 -5.71
CA LEU A 165 4.32 -1.18 -4.98
C LEU A 165 4.51 -0.95 -3.47
N TYR A 166 5.58 -1.48 -2.87
CA TYR A 166 5.93 -1.21 -1.48
C TYR A 166 6.12 0.29 -1.25
N ALA A 167 6.88 0.97 -2.11
CA ALA A 167 7.15 2.40 -1.98
C ALA A 167 5.88 3.26 -2.13
N LEU A 168 4.87 2.81 -2.87
CA LEU A 168 3.59 3.51 -3.01
C LEU A 168 2.61 3.26 -1.86
N LEU A 169 2.70 2.09 -1.20
CA LEU A 169 1.68 1.60 -0.26
C LEU A 169 2.11 1.54 1.22
N CYS A 170 3.41 1.52 1.52
CA CYS A 170 3.86 1.35 2.90
C CYS A 170 3.46 2.52 3.81
N LEU A 171 3.17 2.23 5.08
CA LEU A 171 2.95 3.26 6.10
C LEU A 171 4.10 3.22 7.11
N LYS A 172 4.74 4.35 7.33
CA LYS A 172 5.87 4.48 8.26
C LYS A 172 5.45 5.36 9.43
N GLN A 173 5.55 4.81 10.63
CA GLN A 173 5.42 5.51 11.89
C GLN A 173 6.80 6.02 12.31
N LEU A 174 6.86 7.25 12.80
CA LEU A 174 8.01 7.82 13.51
C LEU A 174 8.34 6.97 14.76
N PRO A 175 9.54 7.09 15.32
CA PRO A 175 9.83 6.51 16.64
C PRO A 175 8.81 6.99 17.68
N LEU A 176 8.50 6.14 18.67
CA LEU A 176 7.64 6.54 19.77
C LEU A 176 8.31 7.66 20.56
N ASP A 177 7.64 8.81 20.68
CA ASP A 177 8.02 9.84 21.63
C ASP A 177 7.33 9.56 22.97
N GLU A 178 8.05 8.91 23.88
CA GLU A 178 7.53 8.60 25.21
C GLU A 178 7.11 9.84 26.01
N LYS A 179 7.71 11.01 25.73
CA LYS A 179 7.35 12.27 26.41
C LYS A 179 6.04 12.85 25.89
N GLY A 180 5.65 12.49 24.66
CA GLY A 180 4.41 12.90 24.02
C GLY A 180 3.22 11.98 24.32
N LEU A 181 3.41 10.90 25.10
CA LEU A 181 2.33 10.00 25.50
C LEU A 181 1.25 10.75 26.29
N GLY A 182 -0.02 10.51 25.94
CA GLY A 182 -1.18 11.19 26.52
C GLY A 182 -1.54 12.54 25.88
N ALA A 183 -0.85 12.94 24.80
CA ALA A 183 -1.27 14.07 23.99
C ALA A 183 -2.66 13.82 23.38
N THR A 184 -3.52 14.86 23.42
CA THR A 184 -4.87 14.80 22.81
C THR A 184 -4.80 14.61 21.30
N THR A 185 -3.82 15.26 20.66
CA THR A 185 -3.56 15.16 19.22
C THR A 185 -2.16 14.63 19.01
N GLU A 186 -2.01 13.66 18.12
CA GLU A 186 -0.71 13.12 17.74
C GLU A 186 -0.38 13.35 16.26
N THR A 187 0.93 13.35 15.99
CA THR A 187 1.50 13.30 14.64
C THR A 187 2.58 12.24 14.64
N HIS A 188 2.22 11.03 14.23
CA HIS A 188 3.10 9.87 14.36
C HIS A 188 3.47 9.22 13.04
N VAL A 189 2.79 9.54 11.94
CA VAL A 189 3.13 9.03 10.60
C VAL A 189 4.23 9.89 9.99
N ASP A 190 5.30 9.24 9.55
CA ASP A 190 6.34 9.85 8.75
C ASP A 190 5.83 10.03 7.31
N LEU A 191 5.39 11.24 7.00
CA LEU A 191 4.89 11.58 5.66
C LEU A 191 5.96 11.52 4.58
N ALA A 192 7.25 11.66 4.92
CA ALA A 192 8.33 11.65 3.95
C ALA A 192 8.59 10.24 3.44
N THR A 193 8.64 9.27 4.36
CA THR A 193 8.98 7.87 4.04
C THR A 193 7.78 6.95 3.82
N SER A 194 6.56 7.42 4.13
CA SER A 194 5.33 6.70 3.80
C SER A 194 4.97 6.82 2.31
N GLY A 195 4.32 5.77 1.79
CA GLY A 195 3.85 5.68 0.42
C GLY A 195 2.70 6.64 0.15
N LYS A 196 2.82 7.40 -0.94
CA LYS A 196 1.90 8.51 -1.22
C LYS A 196 0.50 8.07 -1.58
N LEU A 197 0.30 6.86 -2.12
CA LEU A 197 -1.04 6.34 -2.36
C LEU A 197 -1.74 5.96 -1.05
N ARG A 198 -0.99 5.39 -0.08
CA ARG A 198 -1.53 5.14 1.26
C ARG A 198 -1.89 6.45 1.98
N LEU A 199 -1.04 7.47 1.90
CA LEU A 199 -1.32 8.79 2.48
C LEU A 199 -2.52 9.48 1.80
N LEU A 200 -2.68 9.33 0.48
CA LEU A 200 -3.83 9.87 -0.24
C LEU A 200 -5.14 9.16 0.15
N ALA A 201 -5.12 7.84 0.36
CA ALA A 201 -6.28 7.13 0.90
C ALA A 201 -6.70 7.69 2.27
N MET A 202 -5.72 7.91 3.16
CA MET A 202 -5.96 8.51 4.48
C MET A 202 -6.50 9.94 4.37
N ALA A 203 -5.88 10.77 3.51
CA ALA A 203 -6.28 12.16 3.29
C ALA A 203 -7.72 12.30 2.80
N LEU A 204 -8.16 11.36 1.96
CA LEU A 204 -9.50 11.35 1.40
C LEU A 204 -10.52 10.60 2.27
N ALA A 205 -10.08 10.00 3.39
CA ALA A 205 -10.85 9.11 4.25
C ALA A 205 -11.57 8.01 3.46
N ARG A 206 -10.88 7.41 2.48
CA ARG A 206 -11.41 6.33 1.65
C ARG A 206 -10.88 4.97 2.11
N PRO A 207 -11.75 3.95 2.21
CA PRO A 207 -11.30 2.62 2.53
C PRO A 207 -10.39 2.08 1.44
N ILE A 208 -9.33 1.39 1.84
CA ILE A 208 -8.54 0.55 0.94
C ILE A 208 -8.85 -0.91 1.22
N ALA A 209 -8.92 -1.71 0.16
CA ALA A 209 -9.25 -3.11 0.30
C ALA A 209 -8.00 -3.97 0.36
N ILE A 210 -7.79 -4.64 1.50
CA ILE A 210 -6.76 -5.65 1.69
C ILE A 210 -7.33 -6.98 1.24
N ARG A 211 -6.84 -7.45 0.10
CA ARG A 211 -7.30 -8.66 -0.58
C ARG A 211 -6.46 -9.86 -0.19
N SER A 212 -6.98 -11.03 -0.54
CA SER A 212 -6.27 -12.30 -0.44
C SER A 212 -5.88 -12.68 0.99
N LEU A 213 -6.84 -12.50 1.89
CA LEU A 213 -6.80 -12.90 3.29
C LEU A 213 -7.30 -14.34 3.47
N GLY A 214 -6.87 -14.97 4.56
CA GLY A 214 -7.31 -16.31 4.95
C GLY A 214 -6.46 -17.45 4.39
N LYS A 215 -6.86 -18.69 4.72
CA LYS A 215 -6.09 -19.90 4.41
C LYS A 215 -5.92 -20.14 2.91
N ASP A 216 -6.96 -19.85 2.15
CA ASP A 216 -7.04 -19.98 0.69
C ASP A 216 -6.82 -18.64 -0.03
N LYS A 217 -6.55 -17.55 0.70
CA LYS A 217 -6.32 -16.21 0.15
C LYS A 217 -7.48 -15.71 -0.72
N SER A 218 -8.73 -16.06 -0.37
CA SER A 218 -9.95 -15.59 -1.07
C SER A 218 -10.64 -14.42 -0.36
N GLY A 219 -10.29 -14.13 0.89
CA GLY A 219 -10.93 -13.08 1.70
C GLY A 219 -10.46 -11.67 1.37
N GLU A 220 -11.30 -10.68 1.69
CA GLU A 220 -10.99 -9.25 1.54
C GLU A 220 -11.51 -8.46 2.75
N GLN A 221 -10.83 -7.40 3.13
CA GLN A 221 -11.27 -6.46 4.16
C GLN A 221 -10.96 -5.02 3.75
N GLU A 222 -11.92 -4.13 3.91
CA GLU A 222 -11.70 -2.70 3.83
C GLU A 222 -11.09 -2.16 5.13
N VAL A 223 -10.06 -1.33 4.99
CA VAL A 223 -9.44 -0.60 6.10
C VAL A 223 -9.33 0.88 5.75
N THR A 224 -9.71 1.74 6.68
CA THR A 224 -9.66 3.20 6.53
C THR A 224 -8.69 3.80 7.54
N PHE A 225 -8.79 3.36 8.80
CA PHE A 225 -8.12 3.98 9.96
C PHE A 225 -6.87 3.23 10.43
N LEU A 226 -6.62 2.01 9.93
CA LEU A 226 -5.51 1.16 10.33
C LEU A 226 -4.15 1.87 10.17
N GLY A 227 -3.45 2.07 11.29
CA GLY A 227 -2.18 2.78 11.35
C GLY A 227 -2.30 4.32 11.36
N GLY A 228 -3.52 4.84 11.27
CA GLY A 228 -3.84 6.27 11.31
C GLY A 228 -3.81 6.89 12.70
N ARG A 229 -3.86 6.07 13.77
CA ARG A 229 -3.58 6.43 15.17
C ARG A 229 -2.50 5.49 15.69
N ARG A 230 -1.66 5.98 16.60
CA ARG A 230 -0.70 5.14 17.32
C ARG A 230 -1.43 4.39 18.41
N LEU A 231 -1.20 3.09 18.44
CA LEU A 231 -1.85 2.17 19.37
C LEU A 231 -0.80 1.55 20.29
N TRP A 232 -1.12 1.54 21.59
CA TRP A 232 -0.33 0.89 22.63
C TRP A 232 -1.26 0.41 23.75
N PRO A 233 -0.82 -0.52 24.61
CA PRO A 233 -1.74 -1.19 25.53
C PRO A 233 -2.05 -0.36 26.77
N VAL A 234 -2.99 0.57 26.60
CA VAL A 234 -3.57 1.42 27.64
C VAL A 234 -5.09 1.45 27.51
N ALA A 235 -5.77 2.02 28.50
CA ALA A 235 -7.20 2.30 28.37
C ALA A 235 -7.45 3.23 27.17
N GLU A 236 -8.56 3.05 26.45
CA GLU A 236 -8.91 3.85 25.27
C GLU A 236 -8.85 5.37 25.55
N ALA A 237 -9.26 5.79 26.74
CA ALA A 237 -9.22 7.19 27.18
C ALA A 237 -7.80 7.78 27.29
N ALA A 238 -6.77 6.94 27.29
CA ALA A 238 -5.36 7.35 27.30
C ALA A 238 -4.71 7.32 25.90
N LEU A 239 -5.42 6.80 24.89
CA LEU A 239 -5.00 6.93 23.50
C LEU A 239 -5.32 8.33 22.97
N PRO A 240 -4.66 8.78 21.88
CA PRO A 240 -4.90 10.09 21.31
C PRO A 240 -6.33 10.20 20.77
N ASN A 241 -6.98 11.31 21.11
CA ASN A 241 -8.33 11.64 20.65
C ASN A 241 -8.37 12.10 19.19
N ARG A 242 -7.20 12.44 18.64
CA ARG A 242 -7.03 12.92 17.27
C ARG A 242 -5.66 12.49 16.76
N ALA A 243 -5.60 12.09 15.51
CA ALA A 243 -4.34 11.89 14.81
C ALA A 243 -4.34 12.71 13.52
N GLU A 244 -3.24 13.41 13.26
CA GLU A 244 -3.08 14.25 12.07
C GLU A 244 -1.71 14.03 11.43
N GLY A 245 -1.69 14.05 10.11
CA GLY A 245 -0.45 14.18 9.33
C GLY A 245 -0.33 15.61 8.86
N ARG A 246 0.74 16.31 9.23
CA ARG A 246 1.02 17.67 8.75
C ARG A 246 2.24 17.70 7.84
N TRP A 247 2.07 18.21 6.63
CA TRP A 247 3.16 18.50 5.71
C TRP A 247 3.56 19.97 5.83
N GLY A 248 4.85 20.28 5.69
CA GLY A 248 5.36 21.64 5.76
C GLY A 248 5.43 22.19 7.19
N ALA A 249 5.75 23.48 7.31
CA ALA A 249 5.88 24.19 8.58
C ALA A 249 5.40 25.64 8.42
N GLY A 250 4.98 26.27 9.52
CA GLY A 250 4.54 27.67 9.51
C GLY A 250 3.31 27.89 8.63
N GLU A 251 3.30 28.99 7.88
CA GLU A 251 2.19 29.39 7.00
C GLU A 251 1.99 28.45 5.80
N ASP A 252 3.04 27.73 5.39
CA ASP A 252 2.98 26.76 4.30
C ASP A 252 2.57 25.35 4.76
N SER A 253 2.18 25.20 6.03
CA SER A 253 1.77 23.91 6.57
C SER A 253 0.39 23.49 6.06
N GLU A 254 0.27 22.20 5.79
CA GLU A 254 -0.95 21.58 5.30
C GLU A 254 -1.24 20.35 6.15
N THR A 255 -2.39 20.33 6.81
CA THR A 255 -2.94 19.07 7.29
C THR A 255 -3.19 18.20 6.06
N ILE A 256 -2.78 16.94 6.08
CA ILE A 256 -2.91 15.96 5.01
C ILE A 256 -4.09 15.05 5.28
N TYR A 257 -4.12 14.47 6.48
CA TYR A 257 -5.22 13.69 7.00
C TYR A 257 -5.47 14.14 8.43
N GLU A 258 -6.71 13.98 8.87
CA GLU A 258 -7.12 14.16 10.25
C GLU A 258 -8.17 13.10 10.56
N PHE A 259 -7.94 12.32 11.60
CA PHE A 259 -8.91 11.38 12.13
C PHE A 259 -9.24 11.76 13.57
N ALA A 260 -10.54 11.87 13.85
CA ALA A 260 -11.06 12.10 15.19
C ALA A 260 -11.43 10.75 15.81
N PHE A 261 -10.94 10.48 17.01
CA PHE A 261 -11.24 9.29 17.83
C PHE A 261 -12.00 9.67 19.10
N SER A 262 -12.63 10.85 19.09
CA SER A 262 -13.59 11.29 20.11
C SER A 262 -14.63 12.22 19.49
N GLY A 263 -15.79 12.36 20.13
CA GLY A 263 -16.90 13.19 19.64
C GLY A 263 -17.91 12.45 18.77
N ALA A 264 -18.83 13.20 18.15
CA ALA A 264 -20.02 12.64 17.49
C ALA A 264 -19.71 11.80 16.23
N ASP A 265 -18.68 12.17 15.46
CA ASP A 265 -18.24 11.49 14.23
C ASP A 265 -16.93 10.70 14.44
N SER A 266 -16.75 10.18 15.66
CA SER A 266 -15.51 9.51 16.08
C SER A 266 -15.28 8.17 15.38
N ALA A 267 -14.03 7.91 14.99
CA ALA A 267 -13.51 6.62 14.55
C ALA A 267 -12.91 5.78 15.70
N ALA A 268 -13.22 6.11 16.96
CA ALA A 268 -12.71 5.41 18.15
C ALA A 268 -12.86 3.89 18.01
N GLY A 269 -11.75 3.18 18.18
CA GLY A 269 -11.70 1.73 18.13
C GLY A 269 -11.88 1.11 16.76
N LEU A 270 -12.20 1.86 15.70
CA LEU A 270 -12.31 1.32 14.34
C LEU A 270 -10.95 0.90 13.78
N ASP A 271 -9.90 1.65 14.09
CA ASP A 271 -8.51 1.29 13.77
C ASP A 271 -8.06 -0.02 14.42
N ILE A 272 -8.46 -0.23 15.69
CA ILE A 272 -8.21 -1.46 16.44
C ILE A 272 -9.06 -2.62 15.88
N ALA A 273 -10.33 -2.36 15.58
CA ALA A 273 -11.25 -3.33 14.99
C ALA A 273 -10.78 -3.76 13.59
N GLU A 274 -10.24 -2.85 12.79
CA GLU A 274 -9.64 -3.17 11.50
C GLU A 274 -8.45 -4.12 11.65
N ALA A 275 -7.55 -3.87 12.60
CA ALA A 275 -6.43 -4.77 12.88
C ALA A 275 -6.91 -6.17 13.35
N ASN A 276 -7.89 -6.21 14.26
CA ASN A 276 -8.53 -7.44 14.72
C ASN A 276 -9.18 -8.20 13.56
N GLY A 277 -9.95 -7.53 12.71
CA GLY A 277 -10.62 -8.15 11.57
C GLY A 277 -9.63 -8.79 10.59
N LEU A 278 -8.50 -8.14 10.32
CA LEU A 278 -7.45 -8.71 9.47
C LEU A 278 -6.87 -10.00 10.09
N LEU A 279 -6.56 -9.96 11.39
CA LEU A 279 -6.08 -11.12 12.14
C LEU A 279 -7.10 -12.27 12.10
N GLU A 280 -8.37 -11.99 12.35
CA GLU A 280 -9.45 -12.98 12.36
C GLU A 280 -9.67 -13.61 10.98
N LYS A 281 -9.69 -12.81 9.92
CA LYS A 281 -9.78 -13.31 8.54
C LYS A 281 -8.59 -14.21 8.19
N MET A 282 -7.42 -13.95 8.78
CA MET A 282 -6.25 -14.81 8.66
C MET A 282 -6.23 -16.00 9.63
N GLY A 283 -7.26 -16.19 10.47
CA GLY A 283 -7.39 -17.33 11.37
C GLY A 283 -6.78 -17.14 12.76
N TYR A 284 -6.27 -15.95 13.09
CA TYR A 284 -5.74 -15.61 14.42
C TYR A 284 -6.88 -15.27 15.39
N VAL A 285 -7.78 -16.22 15.61
CA VAL A 285 -8.98 -16.04 16.44
C VAL A 285 -8.73 -16.33 17.93
N GLU A 286 -7.62 -17.01 18.26
CA GLU A 286 -7.24 -17.33 19.63
C GLU A 286 -6.01 -16.51 20.09
N PRO A 287 -5.99 -15.99 21.34
CA PRO A 287 -7.10 -16.02 22.29
C PRO A 287 -8.27 -15.15 21.81
N ALA A 288 -9.50 -15.53 22.10
CA ALA A 288 -10.68 -14.72 21.78
C ALA A 288 -10.59 -13.34 22.48
N VAL A 289 -10.65 -12.25 21.70
CA VAL A 289 -10.74 -10.89 22.28
C VAL A 289 -12.15 -10.67 22.84
N THR A 290 -12.23 -9.98 23.98
CA THR A 290 -13.53 -9.65 24.60
C THR A 290 -14.20 -8.46 23.95
N ASP A 291 -13.41 -7.55 23.39
CA ASP A 291 -13.86 -6.37 22.65
C ASP A 291 -12.89 -6.11 21.48
N ALA A 292 -13.39 -6.17 20.25
CA ALA A 292 -12.58 -5.98 19.05
C ALA A 292 -12.09 -4.53 18.87
N THR A 293 -12.63 -3.59 19.65
CA THR A 293 -12.30 -2.16 19.57
C THR A 293 -11.27 -1.71 20.60
N VAL A 294 -10.77 -2.61 21.45
CA VAL A 294 -9.84 -2.29 22.55
C VAL A 294 -8.47 -2.93 22.32
N PHE A 295 -7.40 -2.13 22.45
CA PHE A 295 -6.03 -2.62 22.34
C PHE A 295 -5.55 -3.24 23.68
N ASP A 296 -6.02 -4.44 23.98
CA ASP A 296 -5.78 -5.10 25.26
C ASP A 296 -4.64 -6.15 25.22
N ALA A 297 -4.50 -6.90 26.31
CA ALA A 297 -3.53 -7.99 26.40
C ALA A 297 -3.87 -9.16 25.46
N LEU A 298 -5.13 -9.39 25.12
CA LEU A 298 -5.57 -10.49 24.26
C LEU A 298 -5.23 -10.19 22.78
N LEU A 299 -5.47 -8.96 22.33
CA LEU A 299 -5.01 -8.51 21.02
C LEU A 299 -3.48 -8.58 20.90
N GLN A 300 -2.73 -8.13 21.92
CA GLN A 300 -1.27 -8.27 21.89
C GLN A 300 -0.81 -9.73 21.76
N ARG A 301 -1.50 -10.67 22.40
CA ARG A 301 -1.21 -12.11 22.24
C ARG A 301 -1.47 -12.59 20.81
N ARG A 302 -2.58 -12.18 20.19
CA ARG A 302 -2.84 -12.45 18.75
C ARG A 302 -1.74 -11.86 17.86
N LEU A 303 -1.32 -10.62 18.14
CA LEU A 303 -0.22 -9.96 17.42
C LEU A 303 1.10 -10.70 17.60
N ARG A 304 1.44 -11.18 18.80
CA ARG A 304 2.65 -11.97 19.03
C ARG A 304 2.65 -13.28 18.26
N ARG A 305 1.51 -13.99 18.19
CA ARG A 305 1.36 -15.18 17.33
C ARG A 305 1.55 -14.82 15.86
N PHE A 306 0.90 -13.76 15.39
CA PHE A 306 1.05 -13.26 14.02
C PHE A 306 2.50 -12.93 13.67
N GLN A 307 3.17 -12.17 14.53
CA GLN A 307 4.58 -11.80 14.40
C GLN A 307 5.45 -13.05 14.33
N LYS A 308 5.26 -14.01 15.24
CA LYS A 308 6.04 -15.25 15.26
C LYS A 308 5.89 -16.04 13.96
N VAL A 309 4.65 -16.29 13.53
CA VAL A 309 4.36 -17.03 12.29
C VAL A 309 4.93 -16.31 11.05
N ASN A 310 4.91 -14.97 11.05
CA ASN A 310 5.38 -14.15 9.96
C ASN A 310 6.88 -13.82 9.98
N GLY A 311 7.62 -14.31 10.98
CA GLY A 311 9.05 -14.07 11.15
C GLY A 311 9.38 -12.61 11.47
N LEU A 312 8.53 -11.95 12.25
CA LEU A 312 8.73 -10.60 12.77
C LEU A 312 9.20 -10.69 14.23
N THR A 313 9.78 -9.62 14.75
CA THR A 313 10.08 -9.48 16.19
C THR A 313 8.79 -9.63 17.00
N VAL A 314 8.79 -10.52 18.00
CA VAL A 314 7.62 -10.75 18.84
C VAL A 314 7.58 -9.69 19.95
N ASN A 315 6.78 -8.64 19.76
CA ASN A 315 6.61 -7.56 20.74
C ASN A 315 5.13 -7.23 21.05
N GLY A 316 4.19 -7.82 20.32
CA GLY A 316 2.75 -7.61 20.50
C GLY A 316 2.26 -6.22 20.09
N GLN A 317 3.08 -5.41 19.43
CA GLN A 317 2.76 -4.05 19.03
C GLN A 317 2.36 -3.98 17.55
N LEU A 318 1.53 -2.99 17.19
CA LEU A 318 1.31 -2.59 15.80
C LEU A 318 2.42 -1.65 15.32
N ASP A 319 3.67 -2.09 15.47
CA ASP A 319 4.84 -1.39 14.98
C ASP A 319 4.94 -1.41 13.44
N ASN A 320 5.95 -0.73 12.89
CA ASN A 320 6.12 -0.63 11.43
C ASN A 320 6.13 -2.00 10.73
N PRO A 321 6.96 -2.99 11.13
CA PRO A 321 6.93 -4.31 10.53
C PRO A 321 5.56 -5.00 10.63
N THR A 322 4.90 -4.94 11.79
CA THR A 322 3.64 -5.66 12.03
C THR A 322 2.49 -5.03 11.24
N LEU A 323 2.33 -3.71 11.32
CA LEU A 323 1.32 -2.94 10.59
C LEU A 323 1.42 -3.19 9.08
N ASN A 324 2.63 -3.11 8.52
CA ASN A 324 2.84 -3.30 7.09
C ASN A 324 2.64 -4.77 6.69
N ARG A 325 3.05 -5.74 7.52
CA ARG A 325 2.83 -7.15 7.19
C ARG A 325 1.35 -7.51 7.16
N LEU A 326 0.50 -6.92 8.01
CA LEU A 326 -0.96 -7.09 7.94
C LEU A 326 -1.54 -6.71 6.56
N MET A 327 -0.85 -5.82 5.83
CA MET A 327 -1.20 -5.38 4.47
C MET A 327 -0.33 -6.04 3.39
N HIS A 328 0.32 -7.17 3.70
CA HIS A 328 1.19 -7.92 2.79
C HIS A 328 2.45 -7.17 2.33
N LEU A 329 2.94 -6.24 3.14
CA LEU A 329 4.17 -5.49 2.88
C LEU A 329 5.29 -5.97 3.82
N ASN A 330 6.52 -6.07 3.30
CA ASN A 330 7.69 -6.49 4.07
C ASN A 330 8.67 -5.33 4.27
N VAL A 331 8.73 -4.81 5.49
CA VAL A 331 9.61 -3.67 5.83
C VAL A 331 11.09 -4.02 5.69
N ALA A 332 11.50 -5.25 6.03
CA ALA A 332 12.90 -5.64 6.04
C ALA A 332 13.53 -5.71 4.64
N THR A 333 12.72 -6.03 3.62
CA THR A 333 13.17 -6.19 2.22
C THR A 333 12.57 -5.16 1.28
N THR A 334 11.81 -4.19 1.82
CA THR A 334 11.09 -3.16 1.05
C THR A 334 10.33 -3.73 -0.15
N SER A 335 9.62 -4.84 0.05
CA SER A 335 8.94 -5.60 -1.00
C SER A 335 7.54 -6.03 -0.56
N LEU A 336 6.79 -6.69 -1.45
CA LEU A 336 5.57 -7.39 -1.05
C LEU A 336 5.91 -8.75 -0.41
N LYS A 337 5.06 -9.20 0.52
CA LYS A 337 5.10 -10.54 1.09
C LYS A 337 3.75 -10.88 1.72
N TRP A 338 3.15 -11.99 1.32
CA TRP A 338 1.92 -12.49 1.95
C TRP A 338 2.04 -12.51 3.47
N ALA A 339 0.99 -12.02 4.11
CA ALA A 339 0.76 -12.27 5.52
C ALA A 339 0.33 -13.73 5.64
N LYS A 340 1.05 -14.49 6.45
CA LYS A 340 0.74 -15.91 6.60
C LYS A 340 -0.52 -16.08 7.45
N PRO A 341 -1.49 -16.89 7.00
CA PRO A 341 -2.60 -17.29 7.85
C PRO A 341 -2.08 -18.05 9.07
N PHE A 342 -2.88 -18.08 10.13
CA PHE A 342 -2.54 -18.82 11.33
C PHE A 342 -2.42 -20.32 11.05
N ASP A 343 -1.29 -20.88 11.45
CA ASP A 343 -1.05 -22.31 11.50
C ASP A 343 -0.46 -22.63 12.87
N ALA A 344 -1.17 -23.44 13.66
CA ALA A 344 -0.70 -23.85 14.98
C ALA A 344 0.62 -24.62 14.92
N GLY A 345 0.87 -25.37 13.83
CA GLY A 345 2.12 -26.08 13.61
C GLY A 345 3.31 -25.19 13.31
N ALA A 346 3.07 -23.93 12.93
CA ALA A 346 4.13 -22.94 12.69
C ALA A 346 4.64 -22.28 13.98
N LEU A 347 3.97 -22.50 15.12
CA LEU A 347 4.46 -22.05 16.43
C LEU A 347 5.43 -23.09 17.01
N PRO A 348 6.62 -22.68 17.49
CA PRO A 348 7.51 -23.59 18.20
C PRO A 348 6.85 -24.19 19.44
N GLU A 349 7.24 -25.41 19.80
CA GLU A 349 6.80 -26.03 21.05
C GLU A 349 7.17 -25.13 22.25
N GLY A 350 6.21 -24.90 23.14
CA GLY A 350 6.41 -24.02 24.30
C GLY A 350 6.43 -22.53 23.99
N PHE A 351 6.01 -22.09 22.80
CA PHE A 351 5.87 -20.66 22.49
C PHE A 351 4.94 -19.96 23.49
N ASP A 352 5.50 -19.04 24.27
CA ASP A 352 4.77 -18.24 25.25
C ASP A 352 4.32 -16.91 24.62
N ASP A 353 3.07 -16.89 24.16
CA ASP A 353 2.46 -15.70 23.58
C ASP A 353 2.16 -14.57 24.60
N THR A 354 2.45 -14.78 25.89
CA THR A 354 2.29 -13.74 26.92
C THR A 354 3.53 -12.86 27.07
N ARG A 355 4.65 -13.23 26.44
CA ARG A 355 5.94 -12.52 26.56
C ARG A 355 6.44 -12.04 25.20
N ASN A 356 7.16 -10.93 25.25
CA ASN A 356 7.93 -10.46 24.10
C ASN A 356 9.22 -11.31 23.96
N ASP A 357 9.80 -11.33 22.77
CA ASP A 357 11.13 -11.90 22.58
C ASP A 357 12.12 -11.16 23.50
N ALA A 358 13.07 -11.91 24.08
CA ALA A 358 14.24 -11.31 24.71
C ALA A 358 15.09 -10.71 23.58
N GLY A 359 15.09 -9.38 23.49
CA GLY A 359 15.87 -8.62 22.51
C GLY A 359 17.37 -8.78 22.67
#